data_AF-A0A7W5YVR8-F1
#
_entry.id   AF-A0A7W5YVR8-F1
#
_cell.length_a   1.000
_cell.length_b   1.000
_cell.length_c   1.000
_cell.angle_alpha   90.00
_cell.angle_beta   90.00
_cell.angle_gamma   90.00
#
_symmetry.space_group_name_H-M   'P 1'
#
loop_
_entity.id
_entity.type
_entity.pdbx_description
1 polymer ?
#
loop_
_entity_poly.entity_id
_entity_poly.type
_entity_poly.pdbx_seq_one_letter_code
_entity_poly.pdbx_strand_id
1 'polypeptide(L)'
;MNEFLLRFARQSHEQNASKTFCAIDDAVRDRILGFYTIAPSAVEHATVPDAMTRGLARHDVPGFKLARLATDRAVSGQGLGGQLLAAAALRCLRLAGEGGGLLLIIDAKGERAANWYASYGAEPLKDKPLTLVMPLITFAADLRAKRLL
;
A
#
# COMPACT_ATOMS: atom_id res chain seq x y z
N MET A 1 0.68 13.18 9.00
CA MET A 1 -0.36 12.17 8.76
C MET A 1 -1.74 12.78 8.89
N ASN A 2 -2.07 13.32 10.08
CA ASN A 2 -3.35 13.98 10.33
C ASN A 2 -3.56 15.20 9.42
N GLU A 3 -2.53 16.03 9.24
CA GLU A 3 -2.62 17.18 8.34
C GLU A 3 -2.95 16.77 6.89
N PHE A 4 -2.36 15.68 6.40
CA PHE A 4 -2.67 15.17 5.07
C PHE A 4 -4.14 14.78 4.94
N LEU A 5 -4.66 14.02 5.91
CA LEU A 5 -6.06 13.60 5.91
C LEU A 5 -7.02 14.81 5.92
N LEU A 6 -6.75 15.79 6.77
CA LEU A 6 -7.62 16.96 6.95
C LEU A 6 -7.57 17.95 5.78
N ARG A 7 -6.39 18.14 5.16
CA ARG A 7 -6.18 19.23 4.19
C ARG A 7 -6.12 18.76 2.74
N PHE A 8 -5.58 17.57 2.49
CA PHE A 8 -5.17 17.18 1.13
C PHE A 8 -5.87 15.92 0.62
N ALA A 9 -6.20 14.96 1.48
CA ALA A 9 -6.69 13.65 1.06
C ALA A 9 -7.93 13.70 0.15
N ARG A 10 -8.95 14.49 0.51
CA ARG A 10 -10.16 14.65 -0.30
C ARG A 10 -9.87 15.33 -1.63
N GLN A 11 -9.13 16.44 -1.61
CA GLN A 11 -8.81 17.19 -2.83
C GLN A 11 -8.01 16.31 -3.81
N SER A 12 -6.99 15.60 -3.32
CA SER A 12 -6.22 14.67 -4.15
C SER A 12 -7.07 13.49 -4.67
N HIS A 13 -8.06 13.03 -3.88
CA HIS A 13 -9.02 12.02 -4.30
C HIS A 13 -9.87 12.49 -5.48
N GLU A 14 -10.48 13.67 -5.37
CA GLU A 14 -11.34 14.25 -6.42
C GLU A 14 -10.56 14.57 -7.70
N GLN A 15 -9.32 15.05 -7.55
CA GLN A 15 -8.45 15.36 -8.69
C GLN A 15 -7.79 14.14 -9.33
N ASN A 16 -8.06 12.92 -8.84
CA ASN A 16 -7.42 11.68 -9.27
C ASN A 16 -5.89 11.63 -9.11
N ALA A 17 -5.30 12.54 -8.33
CA ALA A 17 -3.86 12.52 -8.04
C ALA A 17 -3.47 11.34 -7.15
N SER A 18 -4.37 10.93 -6.24
CA SER A 18 -4.26 9.70 -5.46
C SER A 18 -5.64 9.31 -4.93
N LYS A 19 -5.88 8.06 -4.54
CA LYS A 19 -7.16 7.62 -3.98
C LYS A 19 -7.01 7.25 -2.53
N THR A 20 -7.71 7.98 -1.66
CA THR A 20 -7.77 7.74 -0.21
C THR A 20 -9.06 7.00 0.16
N PHE A 21 -8.93 5.98 1.01
CA PHE A 21 -10.03 5.18 1.55
C PHE A 21 -9.94 5.13 3.07
N CYS A 22 -11.08 5.22 3.74
CA CYS A 22 -11.17 5.28 5.20
C CYS A 22 -11.87 4.02 5.76
N ALA A 23 -11.40 3.55 6.91
CA ALA A 23 -12.18 2.69 7.79
C ALA A 23 -13.00 3.59 8.72
N ILE A 24 -14.32 3.41 8.71
CA ILE A 24 -15.27 4.19 9.50
C ILE A 24 -15.76 3.33 10.65
N ASP A 25 -15.97 3.95 11.81
CA ASP A 25 -16.59 3.32 12.97
C ASP A 25 -18.09 3.08 12.71
N ASP A 26 -18.53 1.83 12.84
CA ASP A 26 -19.95 1.48 12.67
C ASP A 26 -20.83 2.06 13.79
N ALA A 27 -20.29 2.25 14.99
CA ALA A 27 -21.03 2.75 16.15
C ALA A 27 -21.08 4.29 16.19
N VAL A 28 -20.08 4.95 15.61
CA VAL A 28 -19.97 6.42 15.63
C VAL A 28 -19.85 6.95 14.20
N ARG A 29 -20.95 7.51 13.70
CA ARG A 29 -21.01 8.10 12.36
C ARG A 29 -19.86 9.09 12.14
N ASP A 30 -19.26 9.03 10.95
CA ASP A 30 -18.18 9.90 10.48
C ASP A 30 -16.86 9.82 11.26
N ARG A 31 -16.73 8.90 12.23
CA ARG A 31 -15.47 8.66 12.92
C ARG A 31 -14.56 7.78 12.09
N ILE A 32 -13.43 8.34 11.67
CA ILE A 32 -12.39 7.63 10.92
C ILE A 32 -11.46 6.90 11.90
N LEU A 33 -11.41 5.57 11.82
CA LEU A 33 -10.52 4.71 12.62
C LEU A 33 -9.17 4.46 11.95
N GLY A 34 -9.07 4.71 10.65
CA GLY A 34 -7.83 4.61 9.89
C GLY A 34 -8.07 4.87 8.42
N PHE A 35 -6.99 5.02 7.66
CA PHE A 35 -7.07 5.26 6.23
C PHE A 35 -5.82 4.76 5.51
N TYR A 36 -5.95 4.55 4.20
CA TYR A 36 -4.83 4.37 3.30
C TYR A 36 -5.01 5.21 2.03
N THR A 37 -3.90 5.52 1.38
CA THR A 37 -3.87 6.25 0.11
C THR A 37 -3.00 5.50 -0.89
N ILE A 38 -3.53 5.28 -2.10
CA ILE A 38 -2.80 4.67 -3.22
C ILE A 38 -2.68 5.61 -4.41
N ALA A 39 -1.62 5.45 -5.21
CA ALA A 39 -1.42 6.12 -6.49
C ALA A 39 -0.62 5.22 -7.46
N PRO A 40 -0.82 5.31 -8.79
CA PRO A 40 0.07 4.65 -9.75
C PRO A 40 1.52 5.10 -9.55
N SER A 41 2.47 4.19 -9.72
CA SER A 41 3.90 4.50 -9.55
C SER A 41 4.77 3.46 -10.26
N ALA A 42 6.08 3.68 -10.27
CA ALA A 42 7.06 2.73 -10.74
C ALA A 42 8.38 2.93 -9.97
N VAL A 43 9.22 1.91 -9.99
CA VAL A 43 10.57 1.95 -9.40
C VAL A 43 11.57 1.43 -10.41
N GLU A 44 12.78 1.97 -10.37
CA GLU A 44 13.86 1.58 -11.27
C GLU A 44 14.17 0.09 -11.11
N HIS A 45 14.15 -0.66 -12.22
CA HIS A 45 14.39 -2.10 -12.26
C HIS A 45 15.65 -2.52 -11.50
N ALA A 46 16.75 -1.77 -11.66
CA ALA A 46 18.03 -2.11 -11.05
C ALA A 46 17.97 -2.14 -9.51
N THR A 47 17.05 -1.36 -8.93
CA THR A 47 16.90 -1.22 -7.47
C THR A 47 16.00 -2.27 -6.83
N VAL A 48 15.19 -2.98 -7.62
CA VAL A 48 14.27 -4.00 -7.10
C VAL A 48 15.03 -5.31 -6.83
N PRO A 49 14.72 -6.05 -5.75
CA PRO A 49 15.29 -7.38 -5.50
C PRO A 49 15.12 -8.30 -6.72
N ASP A 50 16.20 -9.01 -7.09
CA ASP A 50 16.26 -9.79 -8.35
C ASP A 50 15.19 -10.89 -8.41
N ALA A 51 14.74 -11.39 -7.26
CA ALA A 51 13.66 -12.36 -7.17
C ALA A 51 12.34 -11.83 -7.74
N MET A 52 12.08 -10.51 -7.65
CA MET A 52 10.85 -9.87 -8.10
C MET A 52 10.90 -9.35 -9.54
N THR A 53 12.09 -9.28 -10.15
CA THR A 53 12.29 -8.79 -11.53
C THR A 53 12.67 -9.88 -12.53
N ARG A 54 12.80 -11.13 -12.07
CA ARG A 54 13.15 -12.26 -12.94
C ARG A 54 12.17 -12.39 -14.10
N GLY A 55 12.69 -12.31 -15.32
CA GLY A 55 11.90 -12.43 -16.56
C GLY A 55 11.24 -11.13 -17.03
N LEU A 56 11.41 -10.02 -16.30
CA LEU A 56 10.94 -8.71 -16.75
C LEU A 56 11.94 -8.05 -17.70
N ALA A 57 11.42 -7.22 -18.61
CA ALA A 57 12.25 -6.30 -19.39
C ALA A 57 12.91 -5.28 -18.45
N ARG A 58 14.10 -4.79 -18.83
CA ARG A 58 14.88 -3.82 -18.03
C ARG A 58 14.34 -2.38 -18.17
N HIS A 59 13.07 -2.19 -17.85
CA HIS A 59 12.40 -0.90 -17.71
C HIS A 59 11.87 -0.77 -16.27
N ASP A 60 11.44 0.43 -15.88
CA ASP A 60 10.85 0.65 -14.57
C ASP A 60 9.74 -0.36 -14.27
N VAL A 61 9.80 -0.93 -13.07
CA VAL A 61 8.86 -1.96 -12.62
C VAL A 61 7.59 -1.27 -12.15
N PRO A 62 6.44 -1.48 -12.82
CA PRO A 62 5.22 -0.76 -12.51
C PRO A 62 4.59 -1.27 -11.21
N GLY A 63 3.87 -0.38 -10.53
CA GLY A 63 3.17 -0.72 -9.30
C GLY A 63 2.28 0.41 -8.82
N PHE A 64 1.94 0.33 -7.53
CA PHE A 64 1.14 1.33 -6.85
C PHE A 64 1.84 1.75 -5.57
N LYS A 65 1.99 3.06 -5.39
CA LYS A 65 2.50 3.63 -4.16
C LYS A 65 1.45 3.54 -3.07
N LEU A 66 1.77 2.90 -1.95
CA LEU A 66 1.06 3.09 -0.69
C LEU A 66 1.56 4.38 -0.04
N ALA A 67 1.04 5.51 -0.52
CA ALA A 67 1.52 6.84 -0.13
C ALA A 67 1.28 7.13 1.35
N ARG A 68 0.20 6.60 1.92
CA ARG A 68 -0.17 6.76 3.33
C ARG A 68 -0.86 5.49 3.83
N LEU A 69 -0.58 5.12 5.07
CA LEU A 69 -1.34 4.15 5.84
C LEU A 69 -1.25 4.53 7.32
N ALA A 70 -2.39 4.74 7.96
CA ALA A 70 -2.45 5.12 9.36
C ALA A 70 -3.71 4.58 10.03
N THR A 71 -3.60 4.30 11.32
CA THR A 71 -4.74 4.00 12.20
C THR A 71 -4.83 5.08 13.27
N ASP A 72 -6.03 5.29 13.79
CA ASP A 72 -6.24 6.03 15.02
C ASP A 72 -5.47 5.35 16.17
N ARG A 73 -5.00 6.14 17.14
CA ARG A 73 -4.22 5.63 18.26
C ARG A 73 -5.05 4.72 19.17
N ALA A 74 -6.34 4.99 19.32
CA ALA A 74 -7.25 4.23 20.18
C ALA A 74 -7.44 2.79 19.71
N VAL A 75 -7.22 2.51 18.42
CA VAL A 75 -7.35 1.17 17.81
C VAL A 75 -6.03 0.62 17.28
N SER A 76 -4.91 1.28 17.60
CA SER A 76 -3.59 0.82 17.18
C SER A 76 -3.23 -0.50 17.84
N GLY A 77 -2.58 -1.40 17.10
CA GLY A 77 -2.22 -2.73 17.60
C GLY A 77 -3.35 -3.76 17.58
N GLN A 78 -4.59 -3.36 17.26
CA GLN A 78 -5.75 -4.27 17.19
C GLN A 78 -5.94 -4.91 15.80
N GLY A 79 -4.89 -4.93 14.98
CA GLY A 79 -4.92 -5.54 13.64
C GLY A 79 -5.47 -4.67 12.51
N LEU A 80 -6.10 -3.51 12.79
CA LEU A 80 -6.68 -2.65 11.75
C LEU A 80 -5.66 -2.24 10.67
N GLY A 81 -4.41 -1.98 11.04
CA GLY A 81 -3.36 -1.62 10.07
C GLY A 81 -3.11 -2.71 9.02
N GLY A 82 -3.10 -3.97 9.43
CA GLY A 82 -2.94 -5.11 8.52
C GLY A 82 -4.17 -5.29 7.62
N GLN A 83 -5.37 -5.06 8.16
CA GLN A 83 -6.60 -5.07 7.36
C GLN A 83 -6.61 -3.97 6.30
N LEU A 84 -6.17 -2.75 6.65
CA LEU A 84 -6.02 -1.64 5.70
C LEU A 84 -4.98 -1.93 4.62
N LEU A 85 -3.85 -2.57 4.98
CA LEU A 85 -2.84 -2.98 4.02
C LEU A 85 -3.39 -4.01 3.02
N ALA A 86 -4.10 -5.04 3.51
CA ALA A 86 -4.75 -6.03 2.67
C ALA A 86 -5.85 -5.41 1.78
N ALA A 87 -6.62 -4.45 2.31
CA ALA A 87 -7.63 -3.73 1.54
C ALA A 87 -6.99 -2.86 0.43
N ALA A 88 -5.84 -2.24 0.69
CA ALA A 88 -5.07 -1.51 -0.31
C ALA A 88 -4.56 -2.46 -1.41
N ALA A 89 -3.95 -3.58 -1.03
CA ALA A 89 -3.45 -4.58 -1.96
C ALA A 89 -4.57 -5.18 -2.83
N LEU A 90 -5.72 -5.50 -2.24
CA LEU A 90 -6.90 -5.98 -2.97
C LEU A 90 -7.32 -4.99 -4.05
N ARG A 91 -7.35 -3.69 -3.72
CA ARG A 91 -7.73 -2.66 -4.67
C ARG A 91 -6.70 -2.53 -5.80
N CYS A 92 -5.41 -2.56 -5.46
CA CYS A 92 -4.32 -2.56 -6.44
C CYS A 92 -4.37 -3.79 -7.36
N LEU A 93 -4.68 -4.99 -6.85
CA LEU A 93 -4.83 -6.21 -7.64
C LEU A 93 -5.96 -6.08 -8.67
N ARG A 94 -7.09 -5.48 -8.29
CA ARG A 94 -8.20 -5.22 -9.23
C ARG A 94 -7.77 -4.25 -10.33
N LEU A 95 -7.10 -3.16 -9.97
CA LEU A 95 -6.57 -2.19 -10.94
C LEU A 95 -5.53 -2.82 -11.87
N ALA A 96 -4.67 -3.70 -11.34
CA ALA A 96 -3.64 -4.38 -12.10
C ALA A 96 -4.20 -5.34 -13.16
N GLY A 97 -5.41 -5.88 -12.95
CA GLY A 97 -6.09 -6.74 -13.92
C GLY A 97 -6.43 -6.06 -15.25
N GLU A 98 -6.54 -4.73 -15.27
CA GLU A 98 -6.85 -3.96 -16.47
C GLU A 98 -5.69 -3.05 -16.90
N GLY A 99 -5.03 -2.38 -15.94
CA GLY A 99 -4.01 -1.36 -16.20
C GLY A 99 -2.57 -1.81 -15.97
N GLY A 100 -2.36 -3.06 -15.55
CA GLY A 100 -1.05 -3.53 -15.10
C GLY A 100 -0.61 -2.96 -13.75
N GLY A 101 0.46 -3.52 -13.20
CA GLY A 101 0.99 -3.17 -11.88
C GLY A 101 1.42 -4.41 -11.13
N LEU A 102 2.71 -4.49 -10.79
CA LEU A 102 3.32 -5.66 -10.17
C LEU A 102 3.49 -5.48 -8.66
N LEU A 103 3.92 -4.29 -8.25
CA LEU A 103 4.39 -4.02 -6.90
C LEU A 103 3.45 -3.12 -6.10
N LEU A 104 3.38 -3.35 -4.80
CA LEU A 104 3.04 -2.34 -3.83
C LEU A 104 4.34 -1.66 -3.37
N ILE A 105 4.48 -0.36 -3.60
CA ILE A 105 5.68 0.44 -3.33
C ILE A 105 5.43 1.28 -2.08
N ILE A 106 6.35 1.29 -1.13
CA ILE A 106 6.14 1.84 0.22
C ILE A 106 7.34 2.68 0.61
N ASP A 107 7.14 3.95 0.95
CA ASP A 107 8.16 4.71 1.69
C ASP A 107 7.82 4.63 3.17
N ALA A 108 8.57 3.82 3.90
CA ALA A 108 8.45 3.72 5.33
C ALA A 108 8.89 5.02 5.99
N LYS A 109 8.12 5.49 6.98
CA LYS A 109 8.45 6.70 7.74
C LYS A 109 9.77 6.56 8.54
N GLY A 110 10.21 5.34 8.80
CA GLY A 110 11.41 5.00 9.55
C GLY A 110 11.48 3.49 9.80
N GLU A 111 12.54 3.04 10.46
CA GLU A 111 12.86 1.61 10.62
C GLU A 111 11.74 0.80 11.26
N ARG A 112 11.06 1.33 12.29
CA ARG A 112 9.90 0.65 12.89
C ARG A 112 8.81 0.35 11.86
N ALA A 113 8.53 1.28 10.96
CA ALA A 113 7.54 1.08 9.91
C ALA A 113 8.06 0.11 8.84
N ALA A 114 9.34 0.22 8.46
CA ALA A 114 9.98 -0.70 7.53
C ALA A 114 9.89 -2.15 8.03
N ASN A 115 10.24 -2.40 9.29
CA ASN A 115 10.14 -3.72 9.92
C ASN A 115 8.69 -4.22 9.99
N TRP A 116 7.73 -3.33 10.26
CA TRP A 116 6.31 -3.68 10.23
C TRP A 116 5.85 -4.11 8.83
N TYR A 117 6.27 -3.42 7.76
CA TYR A 117 5.95 -3.86 6.41
C TYR A 117 6.70 -5.14 6.01
N ALA A 118 7.94 -5.30 6.45
CA ALA A 118 8.73 -6.50 6.22
C ALA A 118 8.09 -7.76 6.82
N SER A 119 7.41 -7.65 7.98
CA SER A 119 6.65 -8.77 8.54
C SER A 119 5.45 -9.22 7.69
N TYR A 120 5.05 -8.44 6.69
CA TYR A 120 4.05 -8.82 5.68
C TYR A 120 4.70 -9.28 4.36
N GLY A 121 6.03 -9.40 4.30
CA GLY A 121 6.77 -9.82 3.11
C GLY A 121 7.26 -8.69 2.21
N ALA A 122 7.32 -7.44 2.70
CA ALA A 122 7.93 -6.35 1.96
C ALA A 122 9.46 -6.43 2.06
N GLU A 123 10.16 -6.19 0.97
CA GLU A 123 11.62 -6.16 0.93
C GLU A 123 12.11 -4.76 0.58
N PRO A 124 13.21 -4.28 1.18
CA PRO A 124 13.79 -3.00 0.81
C PRO A 124 14.31 -3.02 -0.63
N LEU A 125 14.25 -1.88 -1.31
CA LEU A 125 15.02 -1.65 -2.52
C LEU A 125 16.52 -1.64 -2.20
N LYS A 126 17.35 -1.99 -3.19
CA LYS A 126 18.81 -1.87 -3.11
C LYS A 126 19.18 -0.42 -2.79
N ASP A 127 20.08 -0.26 -1.82
CA ASP A 127 20.60 1.03 -1.33
C ASP A 127 19.55 2.02 -0.79
N LYS A 128 18.29 1.60 -0.62
CA LYS A 128 17.18 2.43 -0.10
C LYS A 128 16.40 1.66 0.97
N PRO A 129 16.97 1.48 2.19
CA PRO A 129 16.41 0.60 3.22
C PRO A 129 15.02 1.01 3.73
N LEU A 130 14.61 2.27 3.54
CA LEU A 130 13.29 2.77 3.91
C LEU A 130 12.28 2.80 2.76
N THR A 131 12.68 2.46 1.53
CA THR A 131 11.75 2.25 0.43
C THR A 131 11.62 0.75 0.20
N LEU A 132 10.45 0.21 0.48
CA LEU A 132 10.16 -1.20 0.35
C LEU A 132 9.23 -1.46 -0.83
N VAL A 133 9.31 -2.68 -1.34
CA VAL A 133 8.43 -3.21 -2.37
C VAL A 133 7.90 -4.57 -1.94
N MET A 134 6.66 -4.85 -2.32
CA MET A 134 6.03 -6.13 -2.10
C MET A 134 5.29 -6.54 -3.37
N PRO A 135 5.48 -7.76 -3.90
CA PRO A 135 4.69 -8.24 -5.01
C PRO A 135 3.21 -8.27 -4.63
N LEU A 136 2.33 -7.72 -5.47
CA LEU A 136 0.88 -7.78 -5.20
C LEU A 136 0.37 -9.21 -5.12
N ILE A 137 1.03 -10.15 -5.82
CA ILE A 137 0.71 -11.58 -5.80
C ILE A 137 0.85 -12.18 -4.39
N THR A 138 1.67 -11.61 -3.51
CA THR A 138 1.81 -12.04 -2.10
C THR A 138 0.47 -12.03 -1.37
N PHE A 139 -0.45 -11.13 -1.72
CA PHE A 139 -1.79 -11.07 -1.13
C PHE A 139 -2.82 -11.93 -1.86
N ALA A 140 -2.55 -12.33 -3.10
CA ALA A 140 -3.59 -12.85 -3.99
C ALA A 140 -4.16 -14.20 -3.53
N ALA A 141 -3.33 -15.09 -2.97
CA ALA A 141 -3.78 -16.40 -2.49
C ALA A 141 -4.80 -16.26 -1.36
N ASP A 142 -4.44 -15.50 -0.32
CA ASP A 142 -5.30 -15.26 0.85
C ASP A 142 -6.59 -14.52 0.48
N LEU A 143 -6.50 -13.53 -0.42
CA LEU A 143 -7.67 -12.76 -0.86
C LEU A 143 -8.64 -13.60 -1.70
N ARG A 144 -8.13 -14.50 -2.55
CA ARG A 144 -8.96 -15.47 -3.30
C ARG A 144 -9.61 -16.50 -2.40
N ALA A 145 -8.88 -17.04 -1.41
CA ALA A 145 -9.43 -17.97 -0.43
C ALA A 145 -10.62 -17.35 0.34
N LYS A 146 -10.56 -16.04 0.59
CA LYS A 146 -11.63 -15.24 1.21
C LYS A 146 -12.70 -14.74 0.23
N ARG A 147 -12.61 -15.08 -1.07
CA ARG A 147 -13.52 -14.64 -2.16
C ARG A 147 -13.64 -13.12 -2.28
N LEU A 148 -12.53 -12.41 -2.03
CA LEU A 148 -12.47 -10.95 -2.13
C LEU A 148 -11.90 -10.45 -3.47
N LEU A 149 -11.10 -11.27 -4.13
CA LEU A 149 -10.56 -11.06 -5.48
C LEU A 149 -11.21 -12.06 -6.43
#